data_AF-A0A833XGF1-F1
#
_entry.id   AF-A0A833XGF1-F1
#
_cell.length_a   1.000
_cell.length_b   1.000
_cell.length_c   1.000
_cell.angle_alpha   90.00
_cell.angle_beta   90.00
_cell.angle_gamma   90.00
#
_symmetry.space_group_name_H-M   'P 1'
#
loop_
_entity.id
_entity.type
_entity.pdbx_description
1 polymer ?
#
loop_
_entity_poly.entity_id
_entity_poly.type
_entity_poly.pdbx_seq_one_letter_code
_entity_poly.pdbx_strand_id
1 'polypeptide(L)'
;MAAAHSLAGESGALLTNPKRMVPSMIEAVARLFVTRFFQTYISCGCLILLEEGGTRFTFEANRSICPLKTVLRVHSPQFYWKVMTRADLGLADAYIDGDFSFTDKKDGLLNLFMILIASSNVNSNTTKMKKTRGWWTPLLFTAGISSAINFFKHYSRQNTLTNARRNISRHYDLGNELFALFLDETMQYSSAVFKNEDEDLNVAQLRKISILIEKARIDRKHEILEIGCGWGSFAIEVVKQTGCKYTGITLSEAQLEFAEKKVKDAGLQDHIRLLLCDYRQVPDTQKYDRIISCEMIEHVGHEFMEEFFGCCESLLAEDGIFVLQFSSLPDQRYNEHRQSSDFLREYIFPGGSLPSLSRITAAMASASRFRVEHLENIGIHYYQTLRCWRKNFTENRSKVLALGFDEKFIRTWEYYFEYCAAGFKSRTLGDYQIVFTRPGNVAVFGNPYQRVPSEVDHHDPSVPDGETTEPSY
;
A
#
# COMPACT_ATOMS: atom_id res chain seq x y z
N MET A 1 -44.49 54.25 29.49
CA MET A 1 -45.70 53.62 30.07
C MET A 1 -46.25 52.67 29.03
N ALA A 2 -46.39 51.36 29.17
CA ALA A 2 -46.11 50.36 30.21
C ALA A 2 -45.87 49.04 29.43
N ALA A 3 -44.75 48.32 29.60
CA ALA A 3 -44.56 47.17 30.48
C ALA A 3 -45.71 46.13 30.50
N ALA A 4 -45.33 44.88 30.22
CA ALA A 4 -45.94 43.58 30.57
C ALA A 4 -46.56 42.78 29.41
N HIS A 5 -45.78 41.82 28.89
CA HIS A 5 -46.20 40.41 28.74
C HIS A 5 -44.96 39.57 28.42
N SER A 6 -44.33 39.08 29.49
CA SER A 6 -43.38 37.98 29.51
C SER A 6 -44.11 36.76 30.11
N LEU A 7 -43.69 35.56 29.67
CA LEU A 7 -44.08 34.21 30.13
C LEU A 7 -45.32 33.58 29.47
N ALA A 8 -45.08 32.74 28.46
CA ALA A 8 -45.54 31.34 28.44
C ALA A 8 -45.11 30.65 27.14
N GLY A 9 -44.45 29.50 27.24
CA GLY A 9 -44.40 28.52 26.15
C GLY A 9 -43.01 28.18 25.62
N GLU A 10 -42.15 27.61 26.46
CA GLU A 10 -41.27 26.54 25.99
C GLU A 10 -42.16 25.44 25.36
N SER A 11 -42.02 25.21 24.06
CA SER A 11 -42.41 23.93 23.46
C SER A 11 -41.15 23.37 22.85
N GLY A 12 -40.59 22.39 23.56
CA GLY A 12 -39.36 21.72 23.19
C GLY A 12 -39.45 21.22 21.76
N ALA A 13 -38.39 21.49 20.99
CA ALA A 13 -38.09 20.71 19.81
C ALA A 13 -38.17 19.23 20.22
N LEU A 14 -39.14 18.52 19.66
CA LEU A 14 -39.28 17.07 19.76
C LEU A 14 -37.89 16.46 19.52
N LEU A 15 -37.22 16.08 20.61
CA LEU A 15 -36.11 15.15 20.58
C LEU A 15 -36.66 13.90 19.91
N THR A 16 -36.40 13.75 18.62
CA THR A 16 -36.65 12.52 17.90
C THR A 16 -35.95 11.43 18.70
N ASN A 17 -36.75 10.59 19.36
CA ASN A 17 -36.28 9.49 20.15
C ASN A 17 -35.26 8.71 19.28
N PRO A 18 -33.98 8.59 19.66
CA PRO A 18 -32.99 7.96 18.80
C PRO A 18 -33.53 6.57 18.46
N LYS A 19 -33.67 6.29 17.15
CA LYS A 19 -34.17 4.98 16.68
C LYS A 19 -33.33 3.91 17.35
N ARG A 20 -33.95 3.18 18.28
CA ARG A 20 -33.28 2.11 19.01
C ARG A 20 -32.99 1.01 18.01
N MET A 21 -31.73 0.59 17.91
CA MET A 21 -31.38 -0.55 17.07
C MET A 21 -32.07 -1.81 17.63
N VAL A 22 -32.94 -2.42 16.83
CA VAL A 22 -33.67 -3.64 17.18
C VAL A 22 -33.14 -4.79 16.31
N PRO A 23 -32.18 -5.59 16.80
CA PRO A 23 -31.68 -6.73 16.04
C PRO A 23 -32.74 -7.84 15.97
N SER A 24 -32.80 -8.53 14.83
CA SER A 24 -33.47 -9.83 14.72
C SER A 24 -32.83 -10.87 15.66
N MET A 25 -33.47 -12.02 15.86
CA MET A 25 -32.93 -13.09 16.71
C MET A 25 -31.53 -13.53 16.27
N ILE A 26 -31.31 -13.62 14.96
CA ILE A 26 -30.02 -14.00 14.36
C ILE A 26 -28.97 -12.91 14.60
N GLU A 27 -29.33 -11.64 14.39
CA GLU A 27 -28.43 -10.51 14.64
C GLU A 27 -28.12 -10.32 16.14
N ALA A 28 -29.04 -10.67 17.03
CA ALA A 28 -28.81 -10.65 18.47
C ALA A 28 -27.78 -11.70 18.89
N VAL A 29 -27.83 -12.90 18.31
CA VAL A 29 -26.81 -13.95 18.48
C VAL A 29 -25.47 -13.47 17.90
N ALA A 30 -25.48 -12.89 16.70
CA ALA A 30 -24.27 -12.35 16.08
C ALA A 30 -23.63 -11.25 16.96
N ARG A 31 -24.43 -10.35 17.51
CA ARG A 31 -23.97 -9.31 18.44
C ARG A 31 -23.33 -9.91 19.67
N LEU A 32 -23.94 -10.92 20.30
CA LEU A 32 -23.36 -11.58 21.46
C LEU A 32 -22.02 -12.23 21.13
N PHE A 33 -21.91 -12.85 19.96
CA PHE A 33 -20.68 -13.50 19.51
C PHE A 33 -19.56 -12.48 19.25
N VAL A 34 -19.85 -11.42 18.47
CA VAL A 34 -18.89 -10.38 18.12
C VAL A 34 -18.42 -9.60 19.36
N THR A 35 -19.34 -9.29 20.29
CA THR A 35 -18.97 -8.60 21.53
C THR A 35 -18.10 -9.47 22.43
N ARG A 36 -18.41 -10.77 22.58
CA ARG A 36 -17.53 -11.71 23.29
C ARG A 36 -16.17 -11.89 22.62
N PHE A 37 -16.15 -11.91 21.30
CA PHE A 37 -14.91 -11.94 20.54
C PHE A 37 -14.03 -10.73 20.90
N PHE A 38 -14.54 -9.50 20.74
CA PHE A 38 -13.75 -8.31 21.05
C PHE A 38 -13.33 -8.25 22.53
N GLN A 39 -14.17 -8.73 23.44
CA GLN A 39 -13.82 -8.81 24.87
C GLN A 39 -12.58 -9.67 25.14
N THR A 40 -12.41 -10.77 24.40
CA THR A 40 -11.26 -11.68 24.54
C THR A 40 -10.07 -11.26 23.69
N TYR A 41 -10.33 -10.67 22.51
CA TYR A 41 -9.28 -10.40 21.53
C TYR A 41 -8.56 -9.09 21.77
N ILE A 42 -9.28 -8.03 22.20
CA ILE A 42 -8.69 -6.72 22.47
C ILE A 42 -7.87 -6.82 23.75
N SER A 43 -6.59 -7.16 23.59
CA SER A 43 -5.62 -7.39 24.66
C SER A 43 -4.76 -6.17 24.97
N CYS A 44 -4.83 -5.13 24.14
CA CYS A 44 -4.27 -3.81 24.42
C CYS A 44 -5.07 -2.72 23.69
N GLY A 45 -5.01 -1.47 24.18
CA GLY A 45 -5.80 -0.36 23.64
C GLY A 45 -7.25 -0.32 24.13
N CYS A 46 -8.06 0.54 23.53
CA CYS A 46 -9.47 0.71 23.90
C CYS A 46 -10.36 0.84 22.64
N LEU A 47 -11.27 -0.11 22.46
CA LEU A 47 -12.32 -0.09 21.45
C LEU A 47 -13.67 0.10 22.11
N ILE A 48 -14.40 1.14 21.70
CA ILE A 48 -15.78 1.38 22.16
C ILE A 48 -16.73 1.21 20.97
N LEU A 49 -17.75 0.37 21.13
CA LEU A 49 -18.89 0.32 20.21
C LEU A 49 -20.06 1.11 20.82
N LEU A 50 -20.60 2.04 20.05
CA LEU A 50 -21.79 2.82 20.40
C LEU A 50 -22.89 2.52 19.40
N GLU A 51 -23.91 1.77 19.83
CA GLU A 51 -25.07 1.46 18.98
C GLU A 51 -26.00 2.67 18.85
N GLU A 52 -26.69 2.78 17.71
CA GLU A 52 -27.87 3.65 17.60
C GLU A 52 -28.93 3.23 18.64
N GLY A 53 -29.34 4.19 19.49
CA GLY A 53 -30.16 3.92 20.67
C GLY A 53 -29.39 3.90 22.00
N GLY A 54 -28.07 4.09 21.99
CA GLY A 54 -27.27 4.44 23.17
C GLY A 54 -26.61 3.29 23.91
N THR A 55 -26.78 2.03 23.48
CA THR A 55 -26.04 0.90 24.04
C THR A 55 -24.54 1.11 23.81
N ARG A 56 -23.73 0.89 24.86
CA ARG A 56 -22.28 1.04 24.80
C ARG A 56 -21.59 -0.25 25.23
N PHE A 57 -20.68 -0.74 24.40
CA PHE A 57 -19.72 -1.78 24.73
C PHE A 57 -18.33 -1.17 24.80
N THR A 58 -17.53 -1.52 25.80
CA THR A 58 -16.16 -1.03 25.96
C THR A 58 -15.24 -2.23 26.14
N PHE A 59 -14.31 -2.40 25.21
CA PHE A 59 -13.28 -3.41 25.22
C PHE A 59 -11.95 -2.69 25.45
N GLU A 60 -11.46 -2.77 26.68
CA GLU A 60 -10.26 -2.08 27.09
C GLU A 60 -9.33 -3.04 27.80
N ALA A 61 -8.07 -2.99 27.40
CA ALA A 61 -6.99 -3.74 28.00
C ALA A 61 -5.71 -2.90 27.97
N ASN A 62 -4.62 -3.46 28.49
CA ASN A 62 -3.38 -2.78 28.84
C ASN A 62 -3.01 -1.58 27.91
N ARG A 63 -3.28 -0.37 28.41
CA ARG A 63 -3.08 0.91 27.69
C ARG A 63 -1.61 1.31 27.59
N SER A 64 -0.72 0.71 28.37
CA SER A 64 0.72 0.97 28.27
C SER A 64 1.35 0.30 27.04
N ILE A 65 0.79 -0.81 26.57
CA ILE A 65 1.24 -1.50 25.35
C ILE A 65 0.71 -0.79 24.10
N CYS A 66 -0.55 -0.36 24.12
CA CYS A 66 -1.16 0.39 23.04
C CYS A 66 -2.02 1.53 23.64
N PRO A 67 -1.60 2.80 23.51
CA PRO A 67 -2.34 3.94 24.06
C PRO A 67 -3.53 4.34 23.17
N LEU A 68 -3.73 3.70 22.03
CA LEU A 68 -4.75 4.08 21.07
C LEU A 68 -6.15 3.76 21.55
N LYS A 69 -7.07 4.69 21.28
CA LYS A 69 -8.50 4.57 21.57
C LYS A 69 -9.28 4.84 20.30
N THR A 70 -10.33 4.07 20.05
CA THR A 70 -11.26 4.37 18.96
C THR A 70 -12.71 4.14 19.40
N VAL A 71 -13.62 4.94 18.85
CA VAL A 71 -15.06 4.88 19.13
C VAL A 71 -15.79 4.69 17.82
N LEU A 72 -16.30 3.48 17.63
CA LEU A 72 -17.06 3.05 16.47
C LEU A 72 -18.55 3.19 16.78
N ARG A 73 -19.29 3.87 15.89
CA ARG A 73 -20.74 4.04 15.96
C ARG A 73 -21.42 3.03 15.05
N VAL A 74 -22.20 2.11 15.62
CA VAL A 74 -22.91 1.07 14.87
C VAL A 74 -24.29 1.61 14.50
N HIS A 75 -24.52 1.77 13.20
CA HIS A 75 -25.77 2.28 12.61
C HIS A 75 -26.74 1.15 12.28
N SER A 76 -26.23 -0.07 12.05
CA SER A 76 -27.01 -1.19 11.56
C SER A 76 -26.58 -2.50 12.22
N PRO A 77 -27.55 -3.37 12.63
CA PRO A 77 -27.23 -4.66 13.23
C PRO A 77 -26.55 -5.62 12.24
N GLN A 78 -26.61 -5.32 10.94
CA GLN A 78 -25.88 -6.04 9.89
C GLN A 78 -24.36 -6.01 10.09
N PHE A 79 -23.82 -5.00 10.79
CA PHE A 79 -22.44 -4.97 11.24
C PHE A 79 -22.05 -6.27 11.95
N TYR A 80 -22.85 -6.71 12.94
CA TYR A 80 -22.54 -7.90 13.72
C TYR A 80 -22.65 -9.17 12.88
N TRP A 81 -23.65 -9.25 12.01
CA TRP A 81 -23.84 -10.39 11.12
C TRP A 81 -22.67 -10.55 10.14
N LYS A 82 -22.26 -9.46 9.48
CA LYS A 82 -21.13 -9.47 8.54
C LYS A 82 -19.83 -9.81 9.23
N VAL A 83 -19.51 -9.17 10.36
CA VAL A 83 -18.28 -9.46 11.11
C VAL A 83 -18.26 -10.90 11.60
N MET A 84 -19.38 -11.42 12.11
CA MET A 84 -19.46 -12.82 12.56
C MET A 84 -19.25 -13.83 11.41
N THR A 85 -19.85 -13.57 10.24
CA THR A 85 -19.88 -14.55 9.14
C THR A 85 -18.70 -14.45 8.18
N ARG A 86 -18.12 -13.26 8.02
CA ARG A 86 -17.05 -12.97 7.04
C ARG A 86 -15.79 -12.38 7.65
N ALA A 87 -15.69 -12.32 8.98
CA ALA A 87 -14.51 -11.85 9.71
C ALA A 87 -14.00 -10.48 9.21
N ASP A 88 -12.76 -10.42 8.72
CA ASP A 88 -12.08 -9.21 8.22
C ASP A 88 -12.75 -8.65 6.95
N LEU A 89 -13.14 -9.51 5.99
CA LEU A 89 -13.96 -9.09 4.85
C LEU A 89 -15.33 -8.59 5.31
N GLY A 90 -15.89 -9.19 6.36
CA GLY A 90 -17.14 -8.73 6.97
C GLY A 90 -17.04 -7.34 7.59
N LEU A 91 -15.91 -7.03 8.23
CA LEU A 91 -15.62 -5.69 8.75
C LEU A 91 -15.50 -4.67 7.61
N ALA A 92 -14.84 -5.04 6.51
CA ALA A 92 -14.77 -4.21 5.31
C ALA A 92 -16.16 -3.96 4.70
N ASP A 93 -16.94 -5.03 4.46
CA ASP A 93 -18.30 -4.95 3.91
C ASP A 93 -19.21 -4.06 4.77
N ALA A 94 -19.06 -4.13 6.10
CA ALA A 94 -19.84 -3.31 7.02
C ALA A 94 -19.43 -1.83 6.96
N TYR A 95 -18.14 -1.52 6.77
CA TYR A 95 -17.69 -0.13 6.56
C TYR A 95 -18.17 0.40 5.20
N ILE A 96 -17.98 -0.38 4.14
CA ILE A 96 -18.34 -0.03 2.75
C ILE A 96 -19.84 0.20 2.62
N ASP A 97 -20.68 -0.57 3.29
CA ASP A 97 -22.13 -0.36 3.26
C ASP A 97 -22.62 0.72 4.24
N GLY A 98 -21.73 1.28 5.06
CA GLY A 98 -22.08 2.33 6.03
C GLY A 98 -22.81 1.79 7.28
N ASP A 99 -22.69 0.50 7.58
CA ASP A 99 -23.28 -0.10 8.80
C ASP A 99 -22.64 0.44 10.08
N PHE A 100 -21.44 1.01 9.98
CA PHE A 100 -20.80 1.73 11.07
C PHE A 100 -19.94 2.90 10.58
N SER A 101 -19.66 3.83 11.48
CA SER A 101 -18.72 4.93 11.28
C SER A 101 -17.86 5.15 12.54
N PHE A 102 -17.00 6.17 12.52
CA PHE A 102 -16.18 6.55 13.67
C PHE A 102 -16.53 7.94 14.17
N THR A 103 -16.45 8.12 15.48
CA THR A 103 -16.58 9.46 16.09
C THR A 103 -15.40 10.35 15.68
N ASP A 104 -14.20 9.80 15.66
CA ASP A 104 -13.03 10.44 15.06
C ASP A 104 -12.96 10.05 13.57
N LYS A 105 -13.29 11.01 12.70
CA LYS A 105 -13.27 10.81 11.24
C LYS A 105 -11.85 10.78 10.67
N LYS A 106 -10.86 11.32 11.38
CA LYS A 106 -9.49 11.45 10.87
C LYS A 106 -8.69 10.18 11.12
N ASP A 107 -8.72 9.67 12.35
CA ASP A 107 -7.85 8.56 12.78
C ASP A 107 -8.62 7.37 13.36
N GLY A 108 -9.97 7.42 13.42
CA GLY A 108 -10.77 6.36 14.04
C GLY A 108 -10.59 4.98 13.42
N LEU A 109 -10.61 4.89 12.08
CA LEU A 109 -10.41 3.64 11.34
C LEU A 109 -8.95 3.15 11.43
N LEU A 110 -7.98 4.07 11.28
CA LEU A 110 -6.56 3.78 11.50
C LEU A 110 -6.32 3.16 12.88
N ASN A 111 -6.86 3.81 13.91
CA ASN A 111 -6.72 3.38 15.30
C ASN A 111 -7.36 2.03 15.54
N LEU A 112 -8.49 1.72 14.88
CA LEU A 112 -9.09 0.39 14.94
C LEU A 112 -8.10 -0.66 14.44
N PHE A 113 -7.56 -0.51 13.22
CA PHE A 113 -6.61 -1.48 12.69
C PHE A 113 -5.34 -1.60 13.54
N MET A 114 -4.79 -0.48 14.00
CA MET A 114 -3.61 -0.47 14.87
C MET A 114 -3.86 -1.21 16.19
N ILE A 115 -5.03 -1.03 16.83
CA ILE A 115 -5.42 -1.76 18.04
C ILE A 115 -5.55 -3.26 17.76
N LEU A 116 -6.17 -3.62 16.64
CA LEU A 116 -6.35 -5.00 16.21
C LEU A 116 -5.01 -5.71 15.95
N ILE A 117 -4.10 -5.04 15.24
CA ILE A 117 -2.75 -5.55 14.97
C ILE A 117 -1.95 -5.72 16.28
N ALA A 118 -1.96 -4.71 17.14
CA ALA A 118 -1.24 -4.77 18.42
C ALA A 118 -1.78 -5.90 19.31
N SER A 119 -3.11 -6.06 19.37
CA SER A 119 -3.76 -7.14 20.11
C SER A 119 -3.41 -8.52 19.55
N SER A 120 -3.36 -8.67 18.23
CA SER A 120 -2.90 -9.90 17.58
C SER A 120 -1.49 -10.30 18.03
N ASN A 121 -0.58 -9.34 18.09
CA ASN A 121 0.81 -9.58 18.47
C ASN A 121 0.92 -10.00 19.93
N VAL A 122 0.21 -9.33 20.85
CA VAL A 122 0.15 -9.71 22.27
C VAL A 122 -0.39 -11.14 22.42
N ASN A 123 -1.50 -11.46 21.76
CA ASN A 123 -2.11 -12.78 21.83
C ASN A 123 -1.15 -13.88 21.34
N SER A 124 -0.47 -13.64 20.21
CA SER A 124 0.51 -14.58 19.65
C SER A 124 1.68 -14.89 20.58
N ASN A 125 2.10 -13.94 21.42
CA ASN A 125 3.17 -14.14 22.40
C ASN A 125 2.71 -14.91 23.64
N THR A 126 1.43 -14.78 24.01
CA THR A 126 0.87 -15.45 25.20
C THR A 126 0.46 -16.90 24.96
N THR A 127 0.05 -17.27 23.74
CA THR A 127 -0.39 -18.64 23.42
C THR A 127 0.63 -19.38 22.57
N LYS A 128 1.22 -20.48 23.10
CA LYS A 128 1.96 -21.51 22.33
C LYS A 128 1.05 -22.32 21.38
N MET A 129 -0.03 -21.75 20.85
CA MET A 129 -0.95 -22.43 19.93
C MET A 129 -0.49 -22.25 18.48
N LYS A 130 -0.52 -23.35 17.73
CA LYS A 130 0.02 -23.46 16.36
C LYS A 130 -0.54 -22.38 15.42
N LYS A 131 0.38 -21.64 14.81
CA LYS A 131 0.22 -20.60 13.77
C LYS A 131 -0.31 -21.16 12.43
N THR A 132 -1.48 -21.80 12.41
CA THR A 132 -1.98 -22.40 11.16
C THR A 132 -3.19 -21.72 10.54
N ARG A 133 -3.81 -20.70 11.17
CA ARG A 133 -4.97 -20.02 10.60
C ARG A 133 -5.07 -18.57 11.10
N GLY A 134 -5.57 -17.69 10.24
CA GLY A 134 -5.59 -16.24 10.45
C GLY A 134 -6.30 -15.88 11.75
N TRP A 135 -6.09 -14.65 12.21
CA TRP A 135 -6.61 -14.11 13.46
C TRP A 135 -8.06 -14.52 13.78
N TRP A 136 -8.94 -14.72 12.78
CA TRP A 136 -10.23 -15.43 12.92
C TRP A 136 -10.52 -16.39 11.76
N THR A 137 -10.97 -17.62 12.08
CA THR A 137 -11.85 -18.41 11.20
C THR A 137 -13.10 -18.75 12.01
N PRO A 138 -14.30 -18.24 11.67
CA PRO A 138 -15.51 -18.61 12.37
C PRO A 138 -15.75 -20.12 12.29
N LEU A 139 -16.02 -20.75 13.44
CA LEU A 139 -16.41 -22.16 13.56
C LEU A 139 -17.69 -22.52 12.77
N LEU A 140 -18.42 -21.52 12.28
CA LEU A 140 -19.69 -21.67 11.57
C LEU A 140 -19.58 -21.58 10.03
N PHE A 141 -18.38 -21.42 9.46
CA PHE A 141 -18.20 -21.64 8.02
C PHE A 141 -17.73 -23.06 7.75
N THR A 142 -18.53 -23.80 6.99
CA THR A 142 -18.10 -25.03 6.32
C THR A 142 -16.88 -24.70 5.46
N ALA A 143 -15.69 -24.97 6.00
CA ALA A 143 -14.39 -24.69 5.40
C ALA A 143 -14.18 -25.34 4.01
N GLY A 144 -15.13 -26.13 3.49
CA GLY A 144 -15.08 -26.72 2.16
C GLY A 144 -15.54 -25.79 1.02
N ILE A 145 -16.69 -25.09 1.16
CA ILE A 145 -17.33 -24.42 0.01
C ILE A 145 -16.73 -23.03 -0.25
N SER A 146 -16.51 -22.21 0.79
CA SER A 146 -15.87 -20.88 0.65
C SER A 146 -14.38 -21.00 0.27
N SER A 147 -13.69 -22.01 0.83
CA SER A 147 -12.29 -22.31 0.47
C SER A 147 -12.17 -22.77 -0.98
N ALA A 148 -13.07 -23.62 -1.48
CA ALA A 148 -13.07 -24.04 -2.89
C ALA A 148 -13.40 -22.87 -3.82
N ILE A 149 -14.42 -22.06 -3.53
CA ILE A 149 -14.77 -20.88 -4.36
C ILE A 149 -13.62 -19.88 -4.39
N ASN A 150 -12.99 -19.59 -3.25
CA ASN A 150 -11.83 -18.70 -3.19
C ASN A 150 -10.63 -19.32 -3.91
N PHE A 151 -10.37 -20.61 -3.75
CA PHE A 151 -9.33 -21.35 -4.47
C PHE A 151 -9.52 -21.30 -6.01
N PHE A 152 -10.72 -21.56 -6.51
CA PHE A 152 -11.05 -21.45 -7.94
C PHE A 152 -10.93 -20.00 -8.45
N LYS A 153 -11.41 -19.02 -7.67
CA LYS A 153 -11.21 -17.60 -7.98
C LYS A 153 -9.72 -17.24 -8.03
N HIS A 154 -8.92 -17.72 -7.08
CA HIS A 154 -7.48 -17.50 -7.01
C HIS A 154 -6.76 -18.11 -8.22
N TYR A 155 -7.07 -19.35 -8.57
CA TYR A 155 -6.52 -20.00 -9.76
C TYR A 155 -6.87 -19.22 -11.03
N SER A 156 -8.12 -18.79 -11.18
CA SER A 156 -8.57 -18.00 -12.34
C SER A 156 -7.95 -16.59 -12.43
N ARG A 157 -7.37 -16.10 -11.33
CA ARG A 157 -6.71 -14.78 -11.20
C ARG A 157 -5.18 -14.88 -11.16
N GLN A 158 -4.57 -16.05 -11.38
CA GLN A 158 -3.11 -16.19 -11.50
C GLN A 158 -2.57 -15.34 -12.66
N ASN A 159 -1.40 -14.71 -12.47
CA ASN A 159 -0.79 -13.76 -13.42
C ASN A 159 -0.03 -14.43 -14.57
N THR A 160 -0.70 -15.39 -15.23
CA THR A 160 -0.30 -15.82 -16.59
C THR A 160 -0.32 -14.62 -17.54
N LEU A 161 0.38 -14.68 -18.68
CA LEU A 161 0.46 -13.58 -19.67
C LEU A 161 -0.91 -12.93 -19.96
N THR A 162 -1.92 -13.74 -20.29
CA THR A 162 -3.27 -13.24 -20.61
C THR A 162 -3.98 -12.64 -19.39
N ASN A 163 -3.82 -13.23 -18.21
CA ASN A 163 -4.52 -12.80 -17.01
C ASN A 163 -3.87 -11.57 -16.35
N ALA A 164 -2.54 -11.42 -16.45
CA ALA A 164 -1.81 -10.30 -15.89
C ALA A 164 -2.36 -8.97 -16.43
N ARG A 165 -2.50 -8.85 -17.75
CA ARG A 165 -3.12 -7.68 -18.39
C ARG A 165 -4.54 -7.40 -17.89
N ARG A 166 -5.38 -8.44 -17.73
CA ARG A 166 -6.76 -8.30 -17.22
C ARG A 166 -6.79 -7.86 -15.75
N ASN A 167 -5.85 -8.34 -14.94
CA ASN A 167 -5.78 -7.98 -13.53
C ASN A 167 -5.31 -6.52 -13.36
N ILE A 168 -4.31 -6.09 -14.14
CA ILE A 168 -3.80 -4.71 -14.14
C ILE A 168 -4.88 -3.74 -14.66
N SER A 169 -5.48 -3.98 -15.83
CA SER A 169 -6.52 -3.10 -16.40
C SER A 169 -7.68 -2.83 -15.44
N ARG A 170 -8.16 -3.84 -14.69
CA ARG A 170 -9.26 -3.66 -13.74
C ARG A 170 -9.03 -2.59 -12.67
N HIS A 171 -7.79 -2.38 -12.23
CA HIS A 171 -7.45 -1.38 -11.23
C HIS A 171 -7.01 -0.06 -11.89
N TYR A 172 -6.12 -0.13 -12.86
CA TYR A 172 -5.48 1.06 -13.44
C TYR A 172 -6.34 1.77 -14.50
N ASP A 173 -7.34 1.07 -15.07
CA ASP A 173 -8.26 1.66 -16.04
C ASP A 173 -9.53 2.23 -15.37
N LEU A 174 -9.54 2.41 -14.04
CA LEU A 174 -10.57 3.20 -13.33
C LEU A 174 -10.60 4.68 -13.78
N GLY A 175 -9.57 5.12 -14.51
CA GLY A 175 -9.51 6.42 -15.17
C GLY A 175 -8.44 7.33 -14.56
N ASN A 176 -7.59 7.92 -15.41
CA ASN A 176 -6.50 8.81 -14.99
C ASN A 176 -7.00 10.01 -14.17
N GLU A 177 -8.22 10.48 -14.45
CA GLU A 177 -8.86 11.57 -13.72
C GLU A 177 -9.06 11.25 -12.24
N LEU A 178 -9.43 10.01 -11.90
CA LEU A 178 -9.58 9.59 -10.52
C LEU A 178 -8.24 9.61 -9.78
N PHE A 179 -7.20 9.00 -10.37
CA PHE A 179 -5.88 8.93 -9.77
C PHE A 179 -5.30 10.34 -9.53
N ALA A 180 -5.49 11.26 -10.48
CA ALA A 180 -5.06 12.65 -10.36
C ALA A 180 -5.73 13.42 -9.20
N LEU A 181 -6.84 12.94 -8.63
CA LEU A 181 -7.49 13.59 -7.48
C LEU A 181 -6.78 13.33 -6.14
N PHE A 182 -5.91 12.32 -6.07
CA PHE A 182 -5.22 11.98 -4.82
C PHE A 182 -3.71 11.81 -4.94
N LEU A 183 -3.20 11.48 -6.13
CA LEU A 183 -1.77 11.50 -6.41
C LEU A 183 -1.24 12.93 -6.52
N ASP A 184 0.08 13.07 -6.47
CA ASP A 184 0.78 14.30 -6.79
C ASP A 184 0.93 14.50 -8.31
N GLU A 185 1.57 15.60 -8.72
CA GLU A 185 1.74 15.97 -10.12
C GLU A 185 2.52 14.93 -10.94
N THR A 186 3.39 14.16 -10.28
CA THR A 186 4.13 13.07 -10.94
C THR A 186 3.26 11.84 -11.21
N MET A 187 2.03 11.75 -10.72
CA MET A 187 1.16 10.57 -10.86
C MET A 187 1.87 9.28 -10.41
N GLN A 188 2.73 9.35 -9.39
CA GLN A 188 3.42 8.19 -8.85
C GLN A 188 2.51 7.47 -7.86
N TYR A 189 2.00 6.31 -8.27
CA TYR A 189 1.23 5.41 -7.39
C TYR A 189 2.14 4.36 -6.75
N SER A 190 3.14 4.86 -6.04
CA SER A 190 4.12 4.09 -5.26
C SER A 190 4.57 4.93 -4.07
N SER A 191 5.26 4.30 -3.12
CA SER A 191 5.82 4.95 -1.94
C SER A 191 6.74 6.12 -2.31
N ALA A 192 6.53 7.27 -1.67
CA ALA A 192 7.45 8.41 -1.71
C ALA A 192 8.55 8.26 -0.64
N VAL A 193 9.56 9.15 -0.61
CA VAL A 193 10.57 9.20 0.45
C VAL A 193 10.60 10.59 1.07
N PHE A 194 10.15 10.69 2.32
CA PHE A 194 9.98 11.93 3.08
C PHE A 194 11.21 12.27 3.92
N LYS A 195 11.54 13.56 4.06
CA LYS A 195 12.50 14.05 5.06
C LYS A 195 11.85 14.29 6.42
N ASN A 196 10.57 14.67 6.43
CA ASN A 196 9.76 14.89 7.63
C ASN A 196 8.28 14.66 7.32
N GLU A 197 7.44 14.58 8.35
CA GLU A 197 6.02 14.20 8.22
C GLU A 197 5.15 15.25 7.52
N ASP A 198 5.54 16.52 7.52
CA ASP A 198 4.73 17.61 6.95
C ASP A 198 5.15 18.01 5.52
N GLU A 199 6.11 17.29 4.95
CA GLU A 199 6.64 17.57 3.63
C GLU A 199 5.62 17.29 2.52
N ASP A 200 5.64 18.14 1.50
CA ASP A 200 4.80 18.02 0.32
C ASP A 200 5.03 16.69 -0.43
N LEU A 201 3.93 16.04 -0.86
CA LEU A 201 3.98 14.74 -1.50
C LEU A 201 4.78 14.76 -2.82
N ASN A 202 4.64 15.81 -3.63
CA ASN A 202 5.37 15.94 -4.89
C ASN A 202 6.88 16.03 -4.64
N VAL A 203 7.30 16.80 -3.63
CA VAL A 203 8.71 16.89 -3.21
C VAL A 203 9.24 15.53 -2.74
N ALA A 204 8.47 14.79 -1.95
CA ALA A 204 8.85 13.47 -1.47
C ALA A 204 8.92 12.43 -2.61
N GLN A 205 8.06 12.53 -3.62
CA GLN A 205 8.10 11.67 -4.80
C GLN A 205 9.32 11.96 -5.67
N LEU A 206 9.57 13.23 -6.00
CA LEU A 206 10.76 13.64 -6.75
C LEU A 206 12.05 13.21 -6.04
N ARG A 207 12.10 13.26 -4.70
CA ARG A 207 13.22 12.72 -3.94
C ARG A 207 13.39 11.23 -4.13
N LYS A 208 12.32 10.45 -4.00
CA LYS A 208 12.37 9.01 -4.24
C LYS A 208 12.89 8.70 -5.64
N ILE A 209 12.50 9.49 -6.65
CA ILE A 209 13.04 9.38 -8.02
C ILE A 209 14.56 9.60 -8.04
N SER A 210 15.05 10.70 -7.45
CA SER A 210 16.49 10.99 -7.40
C SER A 210 17.28 9.91 -6.64
N ILE A 211 16.73 9.37 -5.55
CA ILE A 211 17.34 8.26 -4.80
C ILE A 211 17.47 7.01 -5.68
N LEU A 212 16.45 6.67 -6.47
CA LEU A 212 16.51 5.52 -7.38
C LEU A 212 17.54 5.73 -8.51
N ILE A 213 17.63 6.95 -9.06
CA ILE A 213 18.65 7.33 -10.06
C ILE A 213 20.06 7.13 -9.48
N GLU A 214 20.28 7.57 -8.25
CA GLU A 214 21.55 7.45 -7.54
C GLU A 214 21.90 6.01 -7.20
N LYS A 215 20.97 5.24 -6.64
CA LYS A 215 21.14 3.80 -6.35
C LYS A 215 21.46 3.01 -7.62
N ALA A 216 20.82 3.37 -8.73
CA ALA A 216 21.10 2.79 -10.03
C ALA A 216 22.36 3.37 -10.68
N ARG A 217 22.99 4.43 -10.17
CA ARG A 217 24.16 5.09 -10.80
C ARG A 217 23.93 5.36 -12.29
N ILE A 218 22.80 5.99 -12.60
CA ILE A 218 22.42 6.33 -13.98
C ILE A 218 23.30 7.47 -14.47
N ASP A 219 23.67 7.41 -15.75
CA ASP A 219 24.39 8.47 -16.45
C ASP A 219 23.90 8.55 -17.90
N ARG A 220 24.35 9.58 -18.62
CA ARG A 220 23.91 9.89 -19.98
C ARG A 220 24.17 8.81 -21.03
N LYS A 221 25.13 7.90 -20.79
CA LYS A 221 25.54 6.85 -21.74
C LYS A 221 24.69 5.60 -21.59
N HIS A 222 24.02 5.45 -20.45
CA HIS A 222 23.27 4.24 -20.13
C HIS A 222 21.95 4.15 -20.92
N GLU A 223 21.55 2.91 -21.18
CA GLU A 223 20.22 2.53 -21.65
C GLU A 223 19.45 1.86 -20.51
N ILE A 224 18.31 2.45 -20.15
CA ILE A 224 17.52 2.07 -18.98
C ILE A 224 16.27 1.29 -19.41
N LEU A 225 15.96 0.21 -18.70
CA LEU A 225 14.67 -0.46 -18.75
C LEU A 225 13.90 -0.22 -17.44
N GLU A 226 12.70 0.32 -17.55
CA GLU A 226 11.74 0.35 -16.45
C GLU A 226 10.64 -0.68 -16.67
N ILE A 227 10.52 -1.62 -15.73
CA ILE A 227 9.48 -2.63 -15.74
C ILE A 227 8.30 -2.14 -14.88
N GLY A 228 7.20 -1.76 -15.55
CA GLY A 228 6.03 -1.16 -14.91
C GLY A 228 6.11 0.36 -14.85
N CYS A 229 6.19 1.03 -16.02
CA CYS A 229 6.47 2.46 -16.11
C CYS A 229 5.35 3.42 -15.71
N GLY A 230 4.18 2.89 -15.34
CA GLY A 230 3.02 3.67 -14.91
C GLY A 230 2.69 4.80 -15.89
N TRP A 231 2.50 6.01 -15.36
CA TRP A 231 2.14 7.21 -16.12
C TRP A 231 3.34 7.96 -16.73
N GLY A 232 4.54 7.36 -16.74
CA GLY A 232 5.71 7.86 -17.48
C GLY A 232 6.51 8.99 -16.81
N SER A 233 6.05 9.54 -15.68
CA SER A 233 6.78 10.64 -15.01
C SER A 233 8.16 10.22 -14.48
N PHE A 234 8.33 8.96 -14.08
CA PHE A 234 9.67 8.47 -13.69
C PHE A 234 10.63 8.52 -14.89
N ALA A 235 10.22 8.02 -16.05
CA ALA A 235 11.00 8.12 -17.29
C ALA A 235 11.40 9.56 -17.62
N ILE A 236 10.43 10.50 -17.54
CA ILE A 236 10.66 11.92 -17.82
C ILE A 236 11.71 12.50 -16.88
N GLU A 237 11.59 12.26 -15.57
CA GLU A 237 12.51 12.82 -14.59
C GLU A 237 13.90 12.19 -14.67
N VAL A 238 14.01 10.89 -14.93
CA VAL A 238 15.31 10.22 -15.18
C VAL A 238 16.01 10.83 -16.38
N VAL A 239 15.32 10.98 -17.51
CA VAL A 239 15.92 11.51 -18.74
C VAL A 239 16.25 13.00 -18.60
N LYS A 240 15.42 13.81 -17.95
CA LYS A 240 15.74 15.23 -17.68
C LYS A 240 17.00 15.39 -16.83
N GLN A 241 17.18 14.55 -15.82
CA GLN A 241 18.31 14.66 -14.89
C GLN A 241 19.61 14.11 -15.47
N THR A 242 19.54 13.13 -16.38
CA THR A 242 20.72 12.37 -16.80
C THR A 242 21.01 12.41 -18.31
N GLY A 243 20.01 12.66 -19.15
CA GLY A 243 20.12 12.60 -20.60
C GLY A 243 20.26 11.19 -21.18
N CYS A 244 20.02 10.14 -20.39
CA CYS A 244 20.15 8.75 -20.81
C CYS A 244 19.11 8.34 -21.87
N LYS A 245 19.23 7.12 -22.41
CA LYS A 245 18.16 6.48 -23.18
C LYS A 245 17.26 5.68 -22.26
N TYR A 246 15.96 5.66 -22.55
CA TYR A 246 14.98 5.06 -21.67
C TYR A 246 13.97 4.20 -22.42
N THR A 247 13.73 2.98 -21.96
CA THR A 247 12.61 2.14 -22.37
C THR A 247 11.72 1.84 -21.15
N GLY A 248 10.47 2.29 -21.16
CA GLY A 248 9.48 1.94 -20.14
C GLY A 248 8.46 0.96 -20.69
N ILE A 249 8.12 -0.08 -19.92
CA ILE A 249 7.08 -1.04 -20.31
C ILE A 249 5.91 -1.05 -19.33
N THR A 250 4.68 -1.16 -19.86
CA THR A 250 3.45 -1.30 -19.07
C THR A 250 2.49 -2.29 -19.72
N LEU A 251 1.51 -2.76 -18.94
CA LEU A 251 0.40 -3.59 -19.40
C LEU A 251 -0.93 -2.82 -19.51
N SER A 252 -1.01 -1.56 -19.06
CA SER A 252 -2.21 -0.73 -19.19
C SER A 252 -2.10 0.19 -20.41
N GLU A 253 -3.11 0.11 -21.28
CA GLU A 253 -3.26 1.01 -22.43
C GLU A 253 -3.48 2.46 -21.98
N ALA A 254 -4.30 2.66 -20.93
CA ALA A 254 -4.61 3.98 -20.39
C ALA A 254 -3.39 4.67 -19.77
N GLN A 255 -2.50 3.90 -19.14
CA GLN A 255 -1.21 4.40 -18.66
C GLN A 255 -0.28 4.76 -19.81
N LEU A 256 -0.18 3.88 -20.82
CA LEU A 256 0.67 4.13 -21.97
C LEU A 256 0.26 5.40 -22.72
N GLU A 257 -1.02 5.56 -23.04
CA GLU A 257 -1.52 6.75 -23.74
C GLU A 257 -1.21 8.04 -22.97
N PHE A 258 -1.42 8.02 -21.64
CA PHE A 258 -1.10 9.17 -20.79
C PHE A 258 0.40 9.46 -20.76
N ALA A 259 1.22 8.42 -20.62
CA ALA A 259 2.67 8.53 -20.54
C ALA A 259 3.26 9.05 -21.87
N GLU A 260 2.80 8.55 -23.01
CA GLU A 260 3.21 9.03 -24.34
C GLU A 260 2.89 10.51 -24.53
N LYS A 261 1.69 10.93 -24.12
CA LYS A 261 1.31 12.35 -24.15
C LYS A 261 2.24 13.18 -23.27
N LYS A 262 2.50 12.77 -22.03
CA LYS A 262 3.39 13.49 -21.11
C LYS A 262 4.83 13.57 -21.62
N VAL A 263 5.35 12.50 -22.22
CA VAL A 263 6.68 12.46 -22.83
C VAL A 263 6.77 13.43 -24.01
N LYS A 264 5.74 13.46 -24.87
CA LYS A 264 5.65 14.39 -25.99
C LYS A 264 5.53 15.85 -25.53
N ASP A 265 4.70 16.12 -24.53
CA ASP A 265 4.54 17.46 -23.95
C ASP A 265 5.87 17.96 -23.31
N ALA A 266 6.70 17.04 -22.81
CA ALA A 266 8.04 17.34 -22.31
C ALA A 266 9.12 17.43 -23.41
N GLY A 267 8.81 17.08 -24.66
CA GLY A 267 9.75 17.08 -25.78
C GLY A 267 10.84 16.00 -25.72
N LEU A 268 10.58 14.88 -25.04
CA LEU A 268 11.58 13.83 -24.76
C LEU A 268 11.39 12.54 -25.59
N GLN A 269 10.55 12.57 -26.62
CA GLN A 269 10.25 11.39 -27.45
C GLN A 269 11.47 10.76 -28.13
N ASP A 270 12.55 11.52 -28.32
CA ASP A 270 13.79 11.02 -28.94
C ASP A 270 14.67 10.21 -27.96
N HIS A 271 14.40 10.35 -26.66
CA HIS A 271 15.14 9.68 -25.59
C HIS A 271 14.32 8.61 -24.86
N ILE A 272 12.99 8.72 -24.89
CA ILE A 272 12.07 7.83 -24.16
C ILE A 272 11.23 7.02 -25.13
N ARG A 273 11.35 5.70 -25.06
CA ARG A 273 10.50 4.72 -25.74
C ARG A 273 9.57 4.07 -24.72
N LEU A 274 8.27 4.09 -24.98
CA LEU A 274 7.28 3.42 -24.12
C LEU A 274 6.62 2.28 -24.90
N LEU A 275 6.39 1.14 -24.25
CA LEU A 275 5.85 -0.06 -24.90
C LEU A 275 4.73 -0.68 -24.07
N LEU A 276 3.66 -1.08 -24.75
CA LEU A 276 2.64 -1.98 -24.20
C LEU A 276 3.16 -3.42 -24.29
N CYS A 277 3.91 -3.85 -23.28
CA CYS A 277 4.68 -5.09 -23.33
C CYS A 277 4.74 -5.76 -21.96
N ASP A 278 4.54 -7.08 -21.93
CA ASP A 278 4.86 -7.89 -20.76
C ASP A 278 6.37 -8.07 -20.66
N TYR A 279 6.95 -7.96 -19.46
CA TYR A 279 8.39 -8.10 -19.26
C TYR A 279 8.94 -9.45 -19.76
N ARG A 280 8.11 -10.50 -19.77
CA ARG A 280 8.46 -11.84 -20.28
C ARG A 280 8.60 -11.88 -21.81
N GLN A 281 8.15 -10.85 -22.50
CA GLN A 281 8.15 -10.75 -23.95
C GLN A 281 9.18 -9.73 -24.47
N VAL A 282 9.95 -9.08 -23.59
CA VAL A 282 11.03 -8.19 -24.01
C VAL A 282 12.13 -9.04 -24.66
N PRO A 283 12.53 -8.76 -25.91
CA PRO A 283 13.57 -9.53 -26.58
C PRO A 283 14.89 -9.49 -25.83
N ASP A 284 15.49 -10.66 -25.59
CA ASP A 284 16.77 -10.81 -24.91
C ASP A 284 17.99 -10.41 -25.77
N THR A 285 17.75 -10.05 -27.04
CA THR A 285 18.74 -9.49 -27.96
C THR A 285 19.14 -8.06 -27.59
N GLN A 286 18.30 -7.35 -26.83
CA GLN A 286 18.60 -6.04 -26.29
C GLN A 286 19.10 -6.18 -24.84
N LYS A 287 20.20 -5.51 -24.51
CA LYS A 287 20.72 -5.42 -23.14
C LYS A 287 20.57 -4.00 -22.62
N TYR A 288 20.28 -3.89 -21.33
CA TYR A 288 20.11 -2.63 -20.64
C TYR A 288 21.17 -2.48 -19.57
N ASP A 289 21.78 -1.30 -19.50
CA ASP A 289 22.78 -0.99 -18.50
C ASP A 289 22.17 -0.91 -17.10
N ARG A 290 20.90 -0.48 -17.02
CA ARG A 290 20.15 -0.41 -15.77
C ARG A 290 18.75 -0.95 -15.94
N ILE A 291 18.29 -1.69 -14.94
CA ILE A 291 16.89 -2.09 -14.82
C ILE A 291 16.34 -1.45 -13.55
N ILE A 292 15.14 -0.88 -13.63
CA ILE A 292 14.40 -0.40 -12.46
C ILE A 292 13.00 -0.99 -12.49
N SER A 293 12.52 -1.47 -11.34
CA SER A 293 11.15 -1.97 -11.17
C SER A 293 10.62 -1.46 -9.84
N CYS A 294 9.59 -0.61 -9.87
CA CYS A 294 8.97 -0.07 -8.66
C CYS A 294 7.58 -0.63 -8.47
N GLU A 295 7.38 -1.38 -7.39
CA GLU A 295 6.09 -1.89 -6.92
C GLU A 295 5.28 -2.64 -7.99
N MET A 296 6.00 -3.35 -8.86
CA MET A 296 5.45 -4.17 -9.93
C MET A 296 5.42 -5.66 -9.54
N ILE A 297 6.39 -6.12 -8.75
CA ILE A 297 6.58 -7.56 -8.44
C ILE A 297 5.42 -8.14 -7.60
N GLU A 298 4.68 -7.29 -6.91
CA GLU A 298 3.43 -7.58 -6.21
C GLU A 298 2.36 -8.14 -7.15
N HIS A 299 2.46 -7.83 -8.45
CA HIS A 299 1.57 -8.31 -9.51
C HIS A 299 2.14 -9.49 -10.31
N VAL A 300 3.35 -9.98 -9.99
CA VAL A 300 3.95 -11.15 -10.65
C VAL A 300 3.31 -12.44 -10.12
N GLY A 301 3.06 -12.53 -8.82
CA GLY A 301 2.55 -13.73 -8.18
C GLY A 301 3.65 -14.71 -7.77
N HIS A 302 3.37 -15.51 -6.73
CA HIS A 302 4.33 -16.39 -6.08
C HIS A 302 5.05 -17.35 -7.05
N GLU A 303 4.32 -17.89 -8.03
CA GLU A 303 4.77 -18.92 -8.95
C GLU A 303 5.72 -18.42 -10.04
N PHE A 304 5.78 -17.10 -10.26
CA PHE A 304 6.48 -16.48 -11.39
C PHE A 304 7.68 -15.61 -10.96
N MET A 305 8.02 -15.59 -9.68
CA MET A 305 9.12 -14.75 -9.18
C MET A 305 10.50 -15.20 -9.70
N GLU A 306 10.75 -16.51 -9.83
CA GLU A 306 11.97 -17.02 -10.47
C GLU A 306 12.05 -16.58 -11.94
N GLU A 307 10.94 -16.69 -12.68
CA GLU A 307 10.88 -16.24 -14.08
C GLU A 307 11.16 -14.73 -14.18
N PHE A 308 10.59 -13.92 -13.28
CA PHE A 308 10.88 -12.48 -13.21
C PHE A 308 12.38 -12.18 -13.06
N PHE A 309 13.06 -12.84 -12.11
CA PHE A 309 14.50 -12.65 -11.94
C PHE A 309 15.31 -13.21 -13.12
N GLY A 310 14.86 -14.30 -13.73
CA GLY A 310 15.48 -14.85 -14.96
C GLY A 310 15.39 -13.88 -16.14
N CYS A 311 14.25 -13.20 -16.33
CA CYS A 311 14.11 -12.13 -17.32
C CYS A 311 15.04 -10.94 -17.01
N CYS A 312 15.12 -10.53 -15.75
CA CYS A 312 16.04 -9.45 -15.37
C CYS A 312 17.50 -9.83 -15.62
N GLU A 313 17.91 -11.06 -15.28
CA GLU A 313 19.27 -11.58 -15.56
C GLU A 313 19.57 -11.59 -17.05
N SER A 314 18.62 -11.99 -17.89
CA SER A 314 18.84 -12.05 -19.34
C SER A 314 18.90 -10.66 -19.96
N LEU A 315 18.14 -9.68 -19.46
CA LEU A 315 18.06 -8.34 -20.04
C LEU A 315 19.17 -7.39 -19.55
N LEU A 316 19.79 -7.66 -18.40
CA LEU A 316 20.81 -6.78 -17.84
C LEU A 316 22.18 -6.96 -18.54
N ALA A 317 22.80 -5.86 -18.98
CA ALA A 317 24.18 -5.83 -19.49
C ALA A 317 25.18 -6.34 -18.44
N GLU A 318 26.37 -6.84 -18.84
CA GLU A 318 27.28 -7.58 -17.95
C GLU A 318 27.67 -6.78 -16.68
N ASP A 319 27.95 -5.49 -16.83
CA ASP A 319 28.27 -4.52 -15.78
C ASP A 319 27.04 -3.72 -15.26
N GLY A 320 25.83 -4.19 -15.59
CA GLY A 320 24.60 -3.49 -15.25
C GLY A 320 24.22 -3.55 -13.77
N ILE A 321 23.30 -2.66 -13.40
CA ILE A 321 22.72 -2.56 -12.05
C ILE A 321 21.19 -2.69 -12.13
N PHE A 322 20.61 -3.52 -11.28
CA PHE A 322 19.16 -3.68 -11.16
C PHE A 322 18.68 -3.13 -9.82
N VAL A 323 17.70 -2.22 -9.83
CA VAL A 323 17.04 -1.70 -8.63
C VAL A 323 15.59 -2.15 -8.57
N LEU A 324 15.21 -2.78 -7.46
CA LEU A 324 13.85 -3.26 -7.21
C LEU A 324 13.29 -2.56 -5.96
N GLN A 325 12.18 -1.84 -6.12
CA GLN A 325 11.33 -1.38 -5.02
C GLN A 325 10.10 -2.28 -4.91
N PHE A 326 9.75 -2.74 -3.71
CA PHE A 326 8.56 -3.58 -3.51
C PHE A 326 8.02 -3.56 -2.08
N SER A 327 6.68 -3.54 -1.98
CA SER A 327 5.93 -3.82 -0.78
C SER A 327 6.08 -5.28 -0.37
N SER A 328 6.16 -5.52 0.93
CA SER A 328 6.48 -6.82 1.49
C SER A 328 5.70 -7.09 2.76
N LEU A 329 5.63 -8.38 3.10
CA LEU A 329 5.07 -8.85 4.36
C LEU A 329 6.11 -9.67 5.14
N PRO A 330 6.03 -9.74 6.49
CA PRO A 330 6.94 -10.52 7.31
C PRO A 330 6.94 -11.99 6.94
N ASP A 331 8.12 -12.62 6.90
CA ASP A 331 8.29 -14.02 6.50
C ASP A 331 7.38 -14.99 7.26
N GLN A 332 7.12 -14.74 8.55
CA GLN A 332 6.28 -15.63 9.35
C GLN A 332 4.81 -15.65 8.89
N ARG A 333 4.36 -14.64 8.13
CA ARG A 333 2.99 -14.52 7.62
C ARG A 333 2.87 -14.89 6.14
N TYR A 334 3.99 -15.09 5.43
CA TYR A 334 4.00 -15.24 3.97
C TYR A 334 3.18 -16.42 3.46
N ASN A 335 3.44 -17.61 4.01
CA ASN A 335 2.76 -18.83 3.55
C ASN A 335 1.25 -18.79 3.78
N GLU A 336 0.82 -18.17 4.88
CA GLU A 336 -0.58 -18.03 5.23
C GLU A 336 -1.26 -16.97 4.36
N HIS A 337 -0.63 -15.81 4.19
CA HIS A 337 -1.13 -14.73 3.33
C HIS A 337 -1.33 -15.21 1.88
N ARG A 338 -0.33 -15.90 1.32
CA ARG A 338 -0.38 -16.54 -0.02
C ARG A 338 -1.63 -17.40 -0.24
N GLN A 339 -2.08 -18.10 0.80
CA GLN A 339 -3.17 -19.08 0.73
C GLN A 339 -4.54 -18.50 1.08
N SER A 340 -4.60 -17.23 1.49
CA SER A 340 -5.82 -16.56 1.91
C SER A 340 -6.23 -15.44 0.94
N SER A 341 -7.48 -15.00 1.09
CA SER A 341 -7.97 -13.79 0.43
C SER A 341 -8.21 -12.74 1.48
N ASP A 342 -7.65 -11.56 1.27
CA ASP A 342 -7.85 -10.39 2.12
C ASP A 342 -8.66 -9.31 1.38
N PHE A 343 -8.90 -8.20 2.08
CA PHE A 343 -9.58 -7.03 1.53
C PHE A 343 -8.90 -6.51 0.25
N LEU A 344 -7.57 -6.43 0.21
CA LEU A 344 -6.85 -5.90 -0.95
C LEU A 344 -7.10 -6.77 -2.18
N ARG A 345 -6.98 -8.09 -2.05
CA ARG A 345 -7.14 -9.02 -3.17
C ARG A 345 -8.57 -9.07 -3.72
N GLU A 346 -9.57 -8.85 -2.87
CA GLU A 346 -10.98 -8.84 -3.27
C GLU A 346 -11.44 -7.49 -3.84
N TYR A 347 -10.99 -6.37 -3.28
CA TYR A 347 -11.53 -5.04 -3.59
C TYR A 347 -10.62 -4.15 -4.42
N ILE A 348 -9.30 -4.24 -4.25
CA ILE A 348 -8.35 -3.25 -4.78
C ILE A 348 -7.44 -3.85 -5.86
N PHE A 349 -6.71 -4.92 -5.53
CA PHE A 349 -5.69 -5.55 -6.37
C PHE A 349 -6.00 -7.02 -6.64
N PRO A 350 -6.94 -7.35 -7.54
CA PRO A 350 -7.21 -8.73 -7.94
C PRO A 350 -5.94 -9.40 -8.47
N GLY A 351 -5.53 -10.52 -7.86
CA GLY A 351 -4.32 -11.24 -8.26
C GLY A 351 -3.01 -10.70 -7.67
N GLY A 352 -3.07 -9.63 -6.87
CA GLY A 352 -1.95 -9.15 -6.08
C GLY A 352 -1.46 -10.21 -5.08
N SER A 353 -0.15 -10.29 -4.91
CA SER A 353 0.54 -11.22 -4.02
C SER A 353 1.80 -10.55 -3.48
N LEU A 354 1.71 -10.01 -2.27
CA LEU A 354 2.86 -9.43 -1.60
C LEU A 354 3.92 -10.51 -1.33
N PRO A 355 5.19 -10.31 -1.73
CA PRO A 355 6.28 -11.20 -1.37
C PRO A 355 6.73 -10.99 0.09
N SER A 356 7.57 -11.89 0.58
CA SER A 356 8.46 -11.61 1.72
C SER A 356 9.89 -11.37 1.25
N LEU A 357 10.71 -10.75 2.09
CA LEU A 357 12.11 -10.49 1.75
C LEU A 357 12.89 -11.79 1.49
N SER A 358 12.67 -12.85 2.27
CA SER A 358 13.34 -14.13 2.01
C SER A 358 12.86 -14.78 0.72
N ARG A 359 11.58 -14.63 0.34
CA ARG A 359 11.06 -15.13 -0.93
C ARG A 359 11.76 -14.46 -2.12
N ILE A 360 11.90 -13.13 -2.07
CA ILE A 360 12.56 -12.34 -3.12
C ILE A 360 14.01 -12.79 -3.28
N THR A 361 14.76 -12.84 -2.19
CA THR A 361 16.19 -13.21 -2.25
C THR A 361 16.38 -14.68 -2.64
N ALA A 362 15.47 -15.58 -2.28
CA ALA A 362 15.48 -16.96 -2.74
C ALA A 362 15.21 -17.10 -4.26
N ALA A 363 14.21 -16.39 -4.79
CA ALA A 363 13.91 -16.39 -6.23
C ALA A 363 15.09 -15.83 -7.02
N MET A 364 15.64 -14.70 -6.57
CA MET A 364 16.84 -14.07 -7.12
C MET A 364 17.99 -15.08 -7.18
N ALA A 365 18.34 -15.70 -6.05
CA ALA A 365 19.46 -16.64 -5.97
C ALA A 365 19.27 -17.90 -6.84
N SER A 366 18.01 -18.32 -7.06
CA SER A 366 17.71 -19.50 -7.87
C SER A 366 17.74 -19.24 -9.37
N ALA A 367 17.50 -18.01 -9.82
CA ALA A 367 17.23 -17.69 -11.22
C ALA A 367 18.23 -16.70 -11.85
N SER A 368 19.20 -16.19 -11.09
CA SER A 368 20.13 -15.17 -11.55
C SER A 368 21.52 -15.30 -10.92
N ARG A 369 22.49 -14.55 -11.46
CA ARG A 369 23.82 -14.37 -10.87
C ARG A 369 23.84 -13.22 -9.87
N PHE A 370 22.70 -12.59 -9.60
CA PHE A 370 22.64 -11.36 -8.84
C PHE A 370 23.11 -11.51 -7.38
N ARG A 371 23.69 -10.42 -6.88
CA ARG A 371 24.09 -10.19 -5.49
C ARG A 371 23.44 -8.92 -4.99
N VAL A 372 23.03 -8.94 -3.73
CA VAL A 372 22.50 -7.76 -3.04
C VAL A 372 23.69 -6.87 -2.66
N GLU A 373 23.75 -5.68 -3.24
CA GLU A 373 24.74 -4.64 -2.87
C GLU A 373 24.21 -3.69 -1.81
N HIS A 374 22.91 -3.43 -1.83
CA HIS A 374 22.26 -2.53 -0.90
C HIS A 374 20.82 -2.95 -0.66
N LEU A 375 20.33 -2.78 0.57
CA LEU A 375 18.94 -2.99 0.96
C LEU A 375 18.54 -1.93 1.96
N GLU A 376 17.40 -1.29 1.73
CA GLU A 376 16.80 -0.31 2.64
C GLU A 376 15.30 -0.53 2.75
N ASN A 377 14.76 -0.37 3.96
CA ASN A 377 13.34 -0.47 4.23
C ASN A 377 12.73 0.93 4.35
N ILE A 378 11.99 1.34 3.34
CA ILE A 378 11.30 2.63 3.27
C ILE A 378 9.83 2.54 3.73
N GLY A 379 9.40 1.42 4.32
CA GLY A 379 7.98 1.16 4.64
C GLY A 379 7.28 2.25 5.47
N ILE A 380 8.01 2.95 6.35
CA ILE A 380 7.42 4.06 7.12
C ILE A 380 7.05 5.26 6.24
N HIS A 381 7.76 5.47 5.13
CA HIS A 381 7.41 6.52 4.17
C HIS A 381 6.13 6.18 3.40
N TYR A 382 5.83 4.89 3.22
CA TYR A 382 4.56 4.47 2.62
C TYR A 382 3.36 4.79 3.55
N TYR A 383 3.53 4.68 4.87
CA TYR A 383 2.51 5.18 5.80
C TYR A 383 2.18 6.64 5.51
N GLN A 384 3.20 7.51 5.41
CA GLN A 384 3.01 8.92 5.15
C GLN A 384 2.41 9.18 3.75
N THR A 385 2.87 8.45 2.74
CA THR A 385 2.32 8.50 1.37
C THR A 385 0.80 8.25 1.38
N LEU A 386 0.35 7.20 2.08
CA LEU A 386 -1.07 6.86 2.21
C LEU A 386 -1.87 7.89 3.01
N ARG A 387 -1.25 8.58 3.98
CA ARG A 387 -1.89 9.72 4.66
C ARG A 387 -2.13 10.88 3.70
N CYS A 388 -1.16 11.20 2.84
CA CYS A 388 -1.29 12.23 1.82
C CYS A 388 -2.38 11.87 0.80
N TRP A 389 -2.36 10.64 0.27
CA TRP A 389 -3.40 10.19 -0.68
C TRP A 389 -4.79 10.25 -0.07
N ARG A 390 -4.97 9.75 1.16
CA ARG A 390 -6.26 9.82 1.84
C ARG A 390 -6.73 11.26 2.03
N LYS A 391 -5.83 12.16 2.47
CA LYS A 391 -6.14 13.57 2.66
C LYS A 391 -6.63 14.18 1.34
N ASN A 392 -5.84 14.04 0.27
CA ASN A 392 -6.18 14.58 -1.04
C ASN A 392 -7.50 14.01 -1.59
N PHE A 393 -7.70 12.70 -1.46
CA PHE A 393 -8.93 12.02 -1.87
C PHE A 393 -10.16 12.56 -1.12
N THR A 394 -10.03 12.76 0.19
CA THR A 394 -11.11 13.29 1.05
C THR A 394 -11.43 14.74 0.70
N GLU A 395 -10.41 15.57 0.46
CA GLU A 395 -10.57 16.97 0.06
C GLU A 395 -11.20 17.09 -1.34
N ASN A 396 -10.93 16.13 -2.23
CA ASN A 396 -11.50 16.07 -3.58
C ASN A 396 -12.75 15.20 -3.70
N ARG A 397 -13.37 14.80 -2.58
CA ARG A 397 -14.53 13.90 -2.56
C ARG A 397 -15.69 14.34 -3.47
N SER A 398 -15.97 15.63 -3.55
CA SER A 398 -17.02 16.16 -4.46
C SER A 398 -16.69 15.93 -5.94
N LYS A 399 -15.41 16.01 -6.31
CA LYS A 399 -14.94 15.71 -7.67
C LYS A 399 -15.02 14.21 -7.94
N VAL A 400 -14.68 13.35 -6.96
CA VAL A 400 -14.85 11.89 -7.09
C VAL A 400 -16.31 11.53 -7.40
N LEU A 401 -17.27 12.12 -6.69
CA LEU A 401 -18.70 11.95 -7.00
C LEU A 401 -19.07 12.46 -8.39
N ALA A 402 -18.51 13.60 -8.81
CA ALA A 402 -18.77 14.19 -10.13
C ALA A 402 -18.24 13.32 -11.29
N LEU A 403 -17.22 12.49 -11.06
CA LEU A 403 -16.74 11.46 -12.00
C LEU A 403 -17.69 10.25 -12.12
N GLY A 404 -18.77 10.20 -11.33
CA GLY A 404 -19.78 9.13 -11.37
C GLY A 404 -19.56 8.01 -10.37
N PHE A 405 -18.56 8.12 -9.48
CA PHE A 405 -18.37 7.16 -8.39
C PHE A 405 -19.36 7.41 -7.24
N ASP A 406 -19.75 6.34 -6.55
CA ASP A 406 -20.71 6.41 -5.46
C ASP A 406 -20.05 6.46 -4.06
N GLU A 407 -20.89 6.59 -3.05
CA GLU A 407 -20.47 6.60 -1.65
C GLU A 407 -19.82 5.29 -1.19
N LYS A 408 -20.19 4.15 -1.78
CA LYS A 408 -19.57 2.87 -1.46
C LYS A 408 -18.15 2.82 -1.99
N PHE A 409 -17.93 3.29 -3.21
CA PHE A 409 -16.61 3.42 -3.82
C PHE A 409 -15.68 4.28 -2.95
N ILE A 410 -16.16 5.46 -2.52
CA ILE A 410 -15.40 6.35 -1.63
C ILE A 410 -15.01 5.63 -0.33
N ARG A 411 -15.95 4.95 0.34
CA ARG A 411 -15.65 4.19 1.57
C ARG A 411 -14.71 3.02 1.33
N THR A 412 -14.79 2.34 0.18
CA THR A 412 -13.82 1.29 -0.20
C THR A 412 -12.40 1.85 -0.28
N TRP A 413 -12.23 3.01 -0.92
CA TRP A 413 -10.92 3.68 -1.04
C TRP A 413 -10.40 4.26 0.28
N GLU A 414 -11.28 4.85 1.11
CA GLU A 414 -10.91 5.25 2.47
C GLU A 414 -10.45 4.07 3.32
N TYR A 415 -11.16 2.93 3.23
CA TYR A 415 -10.78 1.71 3.93
C TYR A 415 -9.43 1.19 3.43
N TYR A 416 -9.21 1.19 2.12
CA TYR A 416 -7.93 0.83 1.51
C TYR A 416 -6.76 1.65 2.08
N PHE A 417 -6.85 2.99 2.03
CA PHE A 417 -5.78 3.85 2.50
C PHE A 417 -5.47 3.60 3.99
N GLU A 418 -6.50 3.51 4.83
CA GLU A 418 -6.31 3.31 6.28
C GLU A 418 -5.81 1.91 6.62
N TYR A 419 -6.29 0.89 5.91
CA TYR A 419 -5.88 -0.50 6.08
C TYR A 419 -4.38 -0.67 5.79
N CYS A 420 -3.93 -0.15 4.65
CA CYS A 420 -2.51 -0.17 4.29
C CYS A 420 -1.67 0.72 5.21
N ALA A 421 -2.15 1.92 5.56
CA ALA A 421 -1.45 2.83 6.46
C ALA A 421 -1.21 2.18 7.83
N ALA A 422 -2.19 1.47 8.38
CA ALA A 422 -2.02 0.70 9.61
C ALA A 422 -0.96 -0.40 9.47
N GLY A 423 -0.95 -1.11 8.33
CA GLY A 423 0.02 -2.16 8.02
C GLY A 423 1.47 -1.63 8.06
N PHE A 424 1.73 -0.54 7.34
CA PHE A 424 3.05 0.09 7.31
C PHE A 424 3.44 0.74 8.64
N LYS A 425 2.53 1.50 9.28
CA LYS A 425 2.81 2.15 10.58
C LYS A 425 3.14 1.14 11.68
N SER A 426 2.49 -0.02 11.66
CA SER A 426 2.73 -1.12 12.60
C SER A 426 3.91 -2.02 12.22
N ARG A 427 4.57 -1.76 11.08
CA ARG A 427 5.65 -2.61 10.51
C ARG A 427 5.22 -4.05 10.25
N THR A 428 3.93 -4.27 10.07
CA THR A 428 3.38 -5.55 9.59
C THR A 428 3.36 -5.66 8.08
N LEU A 429 3.61 -4.54 7.41
CA LEU A 429 4.08 -4.44 6.03
C LEU A 429 5.42 -3.70 6.04
N GLY A 430 6.27 -4.01 5.06
CA GLY A 430 7.49 -3.27 4.76
C GLY A 430 7.49 -2.85 3.29
N ASP A 431 8.37 -1.94 2.91
CA ASP A 431 8.62 -1.59 1.52
C ASP A 431 10.12 -1.46 1.35
N TYR A 432 10.70 -2.23 0.43
CA TYR A 432 12.15 -2.36 0.32
C TYR A 432 12.65 -1.84 -1.01
N GLN A 433 13.73 -1.07 -0.98
CA GLN A 433 14.56 -0.77 -2.14
C GLN A 433 15.83 -1.63 -2.08
N ILE A 434 16.01 -2.51 -3.06
CA ILE A 434 17.16 -3.40 -3.17
C ILE A 434 17.94 -3.10 -4.45
N VAL A 435 19.26 -3.01 -4.32
CA VAL A 435 20.20 -2.87 -5.44
C VAL A 435 20.90 -4.20 -5.67
N PHE A 436 20.86 -4.67 -6.90
CA PHE A 436 21.46 -5.91 -7.35
C PHE A 436 22.54 -5.67 -8.40
N THR A 437 23.63 -6.42 -8.30
CA THR A 437 24.70 -6.46 -9.31
C THR A 437 25.20 -7.89 -9.54
N ARG A 438 26.19 -8.08 -10.42
CA ARG A 438 26.85 -9.37 -10.64
C ARG A 438 28.20 -9.46 -9.94
N PRO A 439 28.66 -10.67 -9.54
CA PRO A 439 30.01 -10.89 -9.03
C PRO A 439 31.06 -10.34 -9.99
N GLY A 440 31.98 -9.53 -9.48
CA GLY A 440 33.06 -8.94 -10.28
C GLY A 440 32.64 -7.73 -11.13
N ASN A 441 31.46 -7.15 -10.89
CA ASN A 441 31.03 -5.95 -11.59
C ASN A 441 31.93 -4.75 -11.23
N VAL A 442 32.77 -4.33 -12.18
CA VAL A 442 33.72 -3.22 -12.00
C VAL A 442 33.02 -1.86 -11.86
N ALA A 443 31.77 -1.71 -12.34
CA ALA A 443 31.00 -0.47 -12.20
C ALA A 443 30.70 -0.13 -10.73
N VAL A 444 30.79 -1.13 -9.83
CA VAL A 444 30.67 -0.92 -8.38
C VAL A 444 31.98 -0.80 -7.61
N PHE A 445 33.14 -0.93 -8.26
CA PHE A 445 34.47 -0.82 -7.61
C PHE A 445 34.87 0.60 -7.20
N GLY A 446 34.05 1.61 -7.56
CA GLY A 446 34.24 2.99 -7.13
C GLY A 446 34.31 3.14 -5.60
N ASN A 447 34.78 4.30 -5.13
CA ASN A 447 34.99 4.55 -3.72
C ASN A 447 33.72 4.28 -2.89
N PRO A 448 33.69 3.28 -1.98
CA PRO A 448 32.51 2.94 -1.20
C PRO A 448 32.10 4.04 -0.21
N TYR A 449 32.96 5.04 0.00
CA TYR A 449 32.72 6.21 0.86
C TYR A 449 32.20 7.43 0.07
N GLN A 450 32.21 7.39 -1.27
CA GLN A 450 31.39 8.30 -2.08
C GLN A 450 29.96 7.75 -2.04
N ARG A 451 29.22 8.22 -1.03
CA ARG A 451 27.92 7.74 -0.55
C ARG A 451 27.04 7.03 -1.59
N VAL A 452 26.52 5.86 -1.19
CA VAL A 452 25.09 5.56 -1.35
C VAL A 452 24.43 6.21 -0.13
N PRO A 453 23.59 7.25 -0.25
CA PRO A 453 23.00 7.87 0.92
C PRO A 453 21.99 6.92 1.54
N SER A 454 22.34 6.34 2.67
CA SER A 454 21.39 5.80 3.64
C SER A 454 21.15 6.87 4.70
N GLU A 455 19.87 7.22 4.90
CA GLU A 455 19.31 8.05 5.97
C GLU A 455 19.93 9.44 6.23
N VAL A 456 19.15 10.47 5.88
CA VAL A 456 18.99 11.77 6.58
C VAL A 456 20.29 12.41 7.10
N ASP A 457 20.99 13.13 6.22
CA ASP A 457 21.93 14.15 6.68
C ASP A 457 21.12 15.35 7.22
N HIS A 458 21.08 15.49 8.55
CA HIS A 458 20.80 16.77 9.19
C HIS A 458 21.98 17.71 8.96
N HIS A 459 22.09 18.25 7.75
CA HIS A 459 23.07 19.31 7.53
C HIS A 459 22.56 20.60 8.16
N ASP A 460 23.07 20.90 9.34
CA ASP A 460 22.99 22.22 9.95
C ASP A 460 23.81 23.21 9.08
N PRO A 461 23.19 24.26 8.51
CA PRO A 461 23.89 25.21 7.64
C PRO A 461 24.82 26.18 8.40
N SER A 462 25.07 25.96 9.70
CA SER A 462 25.90 26.85 10.53
C SER A 462 27.37 26.47 10.67
N VAL A 463 27.86 25.42 10.00
CA VAL A 463 29.27 25.01 10.05
C VAL A 463 29.97 25.32 8.71
N PRO A 464 30.96 26.22 8.66
CA PRO A 464 31.75 26.46 7.44
C PRO A 464 32.66 25.26 7.13
N ASP A 465 32.74 24.87 5.86
CA ASP A 465 33.67 23.86 5.37
C ASP A 465 35.12 24.24 5.71
N GLY A 466 35.79 23.38 6.48
CA GLY A 466 37.19 23.52 6.82
C GLY A 466 38.09 23.15 5.64
N GLU A 467 39.02 24.04 5.30
CA GLU A 467 40.06 23.87 4.29
C GLU A 467 40.85 22.56 4.48
N THR A 468 40.85 21.72 3.46
CA THR A 468 41.76 20.59 3.33
C THR A 468 43.18 21.09 3.01
N THR A 469 44.07 21.05 3.99
CA THR A 469 45.52 21.13 3.78
C THR A 469 46.07 19.76 3.36
N GLU A 470 46.65 19.66 2.17
CA GLU A 470 47.48 18.53 1.73
C GLU A 470 48.73 18.39 2.64
N PRO A 471 49.20 17.17 2.94
CA PRO A 471 50.56 16.97 3.37
C PRO A 471 51.44 16.56 2.18
N SER A 472 52.39 17.43 1.88
CA SER A 472 53.64 17.09 1.21
C SER A 472 54.43 16.08 2.06
N TYR A 473 54.65 14.87 1.55
CA TYR A 473 55.95 14.17 1.35
C TYR A 473 55.73 12.69 1.02
#